data_AF-M1JZQ5-F1
#
_entry.id   AF-M1JZQ5-F1
#
_cell.length_a   1.000
_cell.length_b   1.000
_cell.length_c   1.000
_cell.angle_alpha   90.00
_cell.angle_beta   90.00
_cell.angle_gamma   90.00
#
_symmetry.space_group_name_H-M   'P 1'
#
loop_
_entity.id
_entity.type
_entity.pdbx_description
1 polymer ?
#
loop_
_entity_poly.entity_id
_entity_poly.type
_entity_poly.pdbx_seq_one_letter_code
_entity_poly.pdbx_strand_id
1 'polypeptide(L)'
;MLTLKFDDKLISPLGTWEGWYYSEELYAAMNHGYNIEVTEGYCFEKTKPFDKFVNKFYKIKKNSKDLVKKNIAKLLLNSLYGRFGMNSEMSTFKILKIEELDKYLNKEPKVEDIFQK
;
A
#
# COMPACT_ATOMS: atom_id res chain seq x y z
N MET A 1 8.86 -3.98 -19.02
CA MET A 1 7.60 -4.70 -19.32
C MET A 1 6.54 -4.14 -18.40
N LEU A 2 5.45 -3.60 -18.94
CA LEU A 2 4.35 -3.07 -18.14
C LEU A 2 3.49 -4.21 -17.62
N THR A 3 3.09 -4.14 -16.35
CA THR A 3 2.29 -5.19 -15.69
C THR A 3 0.91 -4.64 -15.34
N LEU A 4 -0.10 -5.48 -15.36
CA LEU A 4 -1.44 -5.13 -14.87
C LEU A 4 -1.98 -6.25 -14.00
N LYS A 5 -2.82 -5.85 -13.04
CA LYS A 5 -3.54 -6.79 -12.19
C LYS A 5 -4.79 -7.25 -12.93
N PHE A 6 -4.86 -8.53 -13.28
CA PHE A 6 -6.01 -9.17 -13.88
C PHE A 6 -6.36 -10.42 -13.07
N ASP A 7 -7.60 -10.51 -12.56
CA ASP A 7 -8.10 -11.66 -11.80
C ASP A 7 -7.15 -12.06 -10.64
N ASP A 8 -6.79 -11.08 -9.81
CA ASP A 8 -5.83 -11.20 -8.70
C ASP A 8 -4.41 -11.68 -9.06
N LYS A 9 -4.07 -11.72 -10.36
CA LYS A 9 -2.74 -12.07 -10.86
C LYS A 9 -2.08 -10.86 -11.52
N LEU A 10 -0.76 -10.80 -11.42
CA LEU A 10 0.04 -9.86 -12.20
C LEU A 10 0.33 -10.51 -13.55
N ILE A 11 -0.20 -9.91 -14.61
CA ILE A 11 0.06 -10.34 -15.99
C ILE A 11 0.77 -9.23 -16.74
N SER A 12 1.56 -9.62 -17.74
CA SER A 12 2.19 -8.71 -18.67
C SER A 12 1.56 -8.94 -20.05
N PRO A 13 0.53 -8.16 -20.42
CA PRO A 13 -0.20 -8.41 -21.65
C PRO A 13 0.69 -8.20 -22.88
N LEU A 14 0.34 -8.89 -23.95
CA LEU A 14 0.84 -8.61 -25.29
C LEU A 14 -0.32 -7.99 -26.08
N GLY A 15 -0.13 -6.78 -26.62
CA GLY A 15 -1.15 -6.09 -27.41
C GLY A 15 -1.40 -4.65 -26.98
N THR A 16 -2.65 -4.21 -27.06
CA THR A 16 -3.09 -2.88 -26.61
C THR A 16 -3.96 -3.05 -25.37
N TRP A 17 -3.71 -2.23 -24.35
CA TRP A 17 -4.51 -2.20 -23.13
C TRP A 17 -4.44 -0.80 -22.52
N GLU A 18 -5.32 -0.54 -21.58
CA GLU A 18 -5.41 0.73 -20.85
C GLU A 18 -5.21 0.47 -19.35
N GLY A 19 -4.61 1.42 -18.65
CA GLY A 19 -4.37 1.29 -17.22
C GLY A 19 -3.69 2.51 -16.62
N TRP A 20 -3.72 2.58 -15.28
CA TRP A 20 -3.03 3.61 -14.52
C TRP A 20 -1.60 3.15 -14.20
N TYR A 21 -0.63 3.96 -14.59
CA TYR A 21 0.79 3.64 -14.47
C TYR A 21 1.58 4.79 -13.86
N TYR A 22 2.70 4.46 -13.22
CA TYR A 22 3.63 5.49 -12.77
C TYR A 22 4.41 6.04 -13.97
N SER A 23 4.62 7.37 -14.00
CA SER A 23 5.23 8.06 -15.13
C SER A 23 6.62 7.51 -15.51
N GLU A 24 7.45 7.17 -14.52
CA GLU A 24 8.78 6.61 -14.77
C GLU A 24 8.72 5.21 -15.38
N GLU A 25 7.68 4.41 -15.07
CA GLU A 25 7.47 3.12 -15.70
C GLU A 25 7.07 3.28 -17.16
N LEU A 26 6.28 4.30 -17.48
CA LEU A 26 5.92 4.65 -18.86
C LEU A 26 7.15 5.11 -19.64
N TYR A 27 7.98 6.00 -19.09
CA TYR A 27 9.24 6.42 -19.73
C TYR A 27 10.18 5.24 -19.97
N ALA A 28 10.31 4.35 -18.99
CA ALA A 28 11.08 3.12 -19.16
C ALA A 28 10.49 2.24 -20.25
N ALA A 29 9.17 2.10 -20.35
CA ALA A 29 8.50 1.31 -21.39
C ALA A 29 8.70 1.92 -22.79
N MET A 30 8.65 3.24 -22.93
CA MET A 30 8.94 3.92 -24.21
C MET A 30 10.36 3.58 -24.71
N ASN A 31 11.35 3.55 -23.82
CA ASN A 31 12.73 3.15 -24.16
C ASN A 31 12.84 1.69 -24.63
N HIS A 32 11.85 0.85 -24.32
CA HIS A 32 11.77 -0.54 -24.76
C HIS A 32 10.85 -0.73 -25.97
N GLY A 33 10.45 0.33 -26.66
CA GLY A 33 9.69 0.28 -27.91
C GLY A 33 8.17 0.21 -27.75
N TYR A 34 7.64 0.52 -26.57
CA TYR A 34 6.20 0.60 -26.35
C TYR A 34 5.68 1.93 -26.92
N ASN A 35 4.57 1.87 -27.65
CA ASN A 35 3.82 3.07 -28.04
C ASN A 35 2.80 3.39 -26.94
N ILE A 36 2.84 4.60 -26.40
CA ILE A 36 2.05 5.01 -25.24
C ILE A 36 1.27 6.27 -25.58
N GLU A 37 -0.05 6.24 -25.34
CA GLU A 37 -0.94 7.38 -25.44
C GLU A 37 -1.43 7.74 -24.04
N VAL A 38 -1.27 9.00 -23.64
CA VAL A 38 -1.72 9.49 -22.32
C VAL A 38 -3.06 10.19 -22.48
N THR A 39 -4.11 9.57 -21.93
CA THR A 39 -5.47 10.11 -21.92
C THR A 39 -5.70 11.04 -20.73
N GLU A 40 -5.30 10.59 -19.53
CA GLU A 40 -5.52 11.28 -18.26
C GLU A 40 -4.32 11.08 -17.31
N GLY A 41 -4.14 11.98 -16.33
CA GLY A 41 -3.02 11.90 -15.40
C GLY A 41 -3.18 12.78 -14.17
N TYR A 42 -2.50 12.38 -13.09
CA TYR A 42 -2.34 13.19 -11.88
C TYR A 42 -0.91 13.71 -11.77
N CYS A 43 -0.76 15.03 -11.65
CA CYS A 43 0.54 15.65 -11.43
C CYS A 43 0.72 15.97 -9.95
N PHE A 44 1.86 15.54 -9.39
CA PHE A 44 2.22 15.80 -7.99
C PHE A 44 3.48 16.65 -7.93
N GLU A 45 3.52 17.58 -6.98
CA GLU A 45 4.74 18.35 -6.71
C GLU A 45 5.80 17.46 -6.03
N LYS A 46 7.04 17.60 -6.49
CA LYS A 46 8.17 16.86 -5.90
C LYS A 46 8.58 17.49 -4.57
N THR A 47 8.32 16.78 -3.49
CA THR A 47 8.78 17.16 -2.15
C THR A 47 9.44 15.98 -1.43
N LYS A 48 10.15 16.26 -0.33
CA LYS A 48 10.79 15.26 0.52
C LYS A 48 10.18 15.28 1.92
N PRO A 49 8.90 14.89 2.09
CA PRO A 49 8.18 15.08 3.34
C PRO A 49 8.75 14.21 4.47
N PHE A 50 9.42 13.10 4.14
CA PHE A 50 9.94 12.14 5.11
C PHE A 50 11.43 12.28 5.43
N ASP A 51 12.15 13.24 4.83
CA ASP A 51 13.61 13.35 5.01
C ASP A 51 14.00 13.46 6.48
N LYS A 52 13.31 14.29 7.26
CA LYS A 52 13.58 14.43 8.69
C LYS A 52 13.38 13.13 9.45
N PHE A 53 12.31 12.39 9.14
CA PHE A 53 11.99 11.10 9.75
C PHE A 53 13.05 10.05 9.40
N VAL A 54 13.32 9.85 8.10
CA VAL A 54 14.27 8.86 7.61
C VAL A 54 15.66 9.13 8.17
N ASN A 55 16.13 10.38 8.12
CA ASN A 55 17.44 10.75 8.65
C ASN A 55 17.56 10.50 10.16
N LYS A 56 16.51 10.77 10.93
CA LYS A 56 16.50 10.52 12.38
C LYS A 56 16.67 9.03 12.69
N PHE A 57 15.81 8.18 12.14
CA PHE A 57 15.84 6.74 12.45
C PHE A 57 17.02 6.03 11.79
N TYR A 58 17.48 6.49 10.63
CA TYR A 58 18.70 5.99 10.02
C TYR A 58 19.93 6.24 10.90
N LYS A 59 20.08 7.45 11.47
CA LYS A 59 21.17 7.76 12.41
C LYS A 59 21.11 6.87 13.66
N ILE A 60 19.93 6.66 14.24
CA ILE A 60 19.75 5.78 15.40
C ILE A 60 20.16 4.34 15.06
N LYS A 61 19.67 3.81 13.94
CA LYS A 61 20.01 2.46 13.45
C LYS A 61 21.52 2.30 13.22
N LYS A 62 22.18 3.33 12.66
CA LYS A 62 23.61 3.30 12.32
C LYS A 62 24.51 3.41 13.55
N ASN A 63 24.17 4.26 14.51
CA ASN A 63 25.06 4.61 15.63
C ASN A 63 24.77 3.81 16.92
N SER A 64 23.61 3.17 17.04
CA SER A 64 23.27 2.41 18.24
C SER A 64 24.07 1.11 18.34
N LYS A 65 24.78 0.93 19.46
CA LYS A 65 25.35 -0.38 19.87
C LYS A 65 24.31 -1.29 20.52
N ASP A 66 23.21 -0.71 21.01
CA ASP A 66 22.07 -1.44 21.55
C ASP A 66 21.23 -2.03 20.40
N LEU A 67 21.09 -3.36 20.44
CA LEU A 67 20.39 -4.16 19.45
C LEU A 67 18.89 -3.83 19.41
N VAL A 68 18.27 -3.55 20.56
CA VAL A 68 16.83 -3.26 20.65
C VAL A 68 16.53 -1.94 19.93
N LYS A 69 17.29 -0.88 20.24
CA LYS A 69 17.14 0.43 19.59
C LYS A 69 17.38 0.36 18.09
N LYS A 70 18.37 -0.44 17.65
CA LYS A 70 18.65 -0.68 16.23
C LYS A 70 17.48 -1.37 15.52
N ASN A 71 16.89 -2.39 16.15
CA ASN A 71 15.76 -3.12 15.59
C ASN A 71 14.50 -2.26 15.52
N ILE A 72 14.18 -1.49 16.56
CA ILE A 72 13.06 -0.54 16.55
C ILE A 72 13.24 0.50 15.43
N ALA A 73 14.44 1.08 15.30
CA ALA A 73 14.71 2.05 14.24
C ALA A 73 14.59 1.43 12.84
N LYS A 74 15.06 0.19 12.64
CA LYS A 74 14.87 -0.55 11.38
C LYS A 74 13.39 -0.82 11.10
N LEU A 75 12.63 -1.24 12.11
CA LEU A 75 11.20 -1.50 11.98
C LEU A 75 10.47 -0.22 11.54
N LEU A 76 10.71 0.91 12.20
CA LEU A 76 10.05 2.18 11.87
C LEU A 76 10.38 2.67 10.45
N LEU A 77 11.62 2.48 9.97
CA LEU A 77 11.98 2.78 8.59
C LEU A 77 11.21 1.92 7.58
N ASN A 78 11.08 0.62 7.86
CA ASN A 78 10.38 -0.31 6.98
C ASN A 78 8.86 -0.16 7.06
N SER A 79 8.31 0.15 8.23
CA SER A 79 6.87 0.30 8.42
C SER A 79 6.33 1.59 7.80
N LEU A 80 7.17 2.62 7.59
CA LEU A 80 6.73 3.92 7.09
C LEU A 80 5.93 3.80 5.78
N TYR A 81 6.51 3.20 4.73
CA TYR A 81 5.82 3.05 3.45
C TYR A 81 4.63 2.10 3.56
N GLY A 82 4.73 1.07 4.41
CA GLY A 82 3.66 0.12 4.66
C GLY A 82 2.39 0.81 5.15
N ARG A 83 2.49 1.85 6.00
CA ARG A 83 1.34 2.63 6.48
C ARG A 83 0.57 3.34 5.38
N PHE A 84 1.24 3.77 4.31
CA PHE A 84 0.59 4.43 3.17
C PHE A 84 -0.10 3.46 2.22
N GLY A 85 0.29 2.18 2.23
CA GLY A 85 -0.34 1.11 1.45
C GLY A 85 -1.31 0.23 2.24
N MET A 86 -1.70 0.63 3.46
CA MET A 86 -2.68 -0.13 4.24
C MET A 86 -4.07 0.04 3.64
N ASN A 87 -4.82 -1.06 3.59
CA ASN A 87 -6.25 -1.00 3.26
C ASN A 87 -6.98 -0.15 4.32
N SER A 88 -7.83 0.77 3.87
CA SER A 88 -8.68 1.59 4.73
C SER A 88 -9.76 0.77 5.43
N GLU A 89 -10.19 -0.34 4.82
CA GLU A 89 -11.15 -1.26 5.42
C GLU A 89 -10.43 -2.23 6.36
N MET A 90 -10.77 -2.15 7.65
CA MET A 90 -10.25 -3.05 8.67
C MET A 90 -11.31 -4.06 9.06
N SER A 91 -10.98 -5.34 8.92
CA SER A 91 -11.80 -6.43 9.44
C SER A 91 -11.84 -6.38 10.97
N THR A 92 -13.03 -6.37 11.55
CA THR A 92 -13.24 -6.45 13.00
C THR A 92 -13.53 -7.89 13.39
N PHE A 93 -12.77 -8.42 14.34
CA PHE A 93 -13.03 -9.72 14.93
C PHE A 93 -13.75 -9.56 16.27
N LYS A 94 -14.86 -10.27 16.45
CA LYS A 94 -15.60 -10.32 17.71
C LYS A 94 -15.58 -11.74 18.25
N ILE A 95 -15.09 -11.91 19.47
CA ILE A 95 -15.17 -13.19 20.18
C ILE A 95 -16.59 -13.34 20.71
N LEU A 96 -17.28 -14.39 20.30
CA LEU A 96 -18.66 -14.68 20.68
C LEU A 96 -18.73 -15.91 21.55
N LYS A 97 -19.71 -15.94 22.45
CA LYS A 97 -20.15 -17.18 23.09
C LYS A 97 -21.02 -17.96 22.11
N ILE A 98 -21.05 -19.29 22.25
CA ILE A 98 -21.76 -20.18 21.32
C ILE A 98 -23.26 -19.82 21.25
N GLU A 99 -23.85 -19.40 22.36
CA GLU A 99 -25.27 -19.04 22.42
C GLU A 99 -25.62 -17.76 21.64
N GLU A 100 -24.62 -16.95 21.28
CA GLU A 100 -24.81 -15.70 20.52
C GLU A 100 -24.55 -15.86 19.02
N LEU A 101 -24.07 -17.03 18.58
CA LEU A 101 -23.62 -17.28 17.21
C LEU A 101 -24.74 -17.10 16.18
N ASP A 102 -25.95 -17.60 16.48
CA ASP A 102 -27.10 -17.56 15.57
C ASP A 102 -27.55 -16.13 15.21
N LYS A 103 -27.23 -15.15 16.08
CA LYS A 103 -27.55 -13.72 15.86
C LYS A 103 -26.67 -13.06 14.80
N TYR A 104 -25.47 -13.59 14.56
CA TYR A 104 -24.49 -13.02 13.63
C TYR A 104 -24.42 -13.77 12.30
N LEU A 105 -24.83 -15.05 12.26
CA LEU A 105 -24.88 -15.82 11.01
C LEU A 105 -25.97 -15.34 10.03
N ASN A 106 -27.04 -14.71 10.54
CA ASN A 106 -28.21 -14.32 9.75
C ASN A 106 -28.27 -12.82 9.40
N LYS A 107 -27.27 -12.02 9.78
CA LYS A 107 -27.19 -10.61 9.43
C LYS A 107 -26.20 -10.41 8.31
N GLU A 108 -26.66 -9.94 7.15
CA GLU A 108 -25.75 -9.28 6.21
C GLU A 108 -25.12 -8.07 6.91
N PRO A 109 -23.79 -7.91 6.87
CA PRO A 109 -23.12 -6.81 7.54
C PRO A 109 -23.54 -5.49 6.89
N LYS A 110 -24.38 -4.71 7.58
CA LYS A 110 -24.69 -3.34 7.18
C LYS A 110 -23.52 -2.43 7.59
N VAL A 111 -23.05 -1.65 6.62
CA VAL A 111 -21.90 -0.73 6.72
C VAL A 111 -22.08 0.35 7.81
N GLU A 112 -23.31 0.54 8.29
CA GLU A 112 -23.71 1.58 9.25
C GLU A 112 -23.30 1.29 10.70
N ASP A 113 -22.99 0.03 11.07
CA ASP A 113 -22.54 -0.32 12.43
C ASP A 113 -21.04 0.00 12.67
N ILE A 114 -20.32 0.49 11.66
CA ILE A 114 -18.86 0.71 11.69
C ILE A 114 -18.49 2.10 12.27
N PHE A 115 -19.44 3.04 12.37
CA PHE A 115 -19.16 4.44 12.75
C PHE A 115 -19.93 4.94 14.00
N GLN A 116 -20.26 4.09 14.97
CA GLN A 116 -20.67 4.57 16.28
C GLN A 116 -19.52 4.49 17.28
N LYS A 117 -18.87 5.64 17.48
CA LYS A 117 -18.12 5.94 18.70
C LYS A 117 -18.33 7.40 19.10
#